data_AF-A0A9D1BY14-F1
#
_entry.id   AF-A0A9D1BY14-F1
#
_cell.length_a   1.000
_cell.length_b   1.000
_cell.length_c   1.000
_cell.angle_alpha   90.00
_cell.angle_beta   90.00
_cell.angle_gamma   90.00
#
_symmetry.space_group_name_H-M   'P 1'
#
loop_
_entity.id
_entity.type
_entity.pdbx_description
1 polymer ?
#
loop_
_entity_poly.entity_id
_entity_poly.type
_entity_poly.pdbx_seq_one_letter_code
_entity_poly.pdbx_strand_id
1 'polypeptide(L)'
;MEKRFRVLRIIGTLYKVLAWIALIGGILGAFGVLLASLVGGFSLPREYGMPPFGGAVAGVGGFLVVLVMAVIDFIAFYGIGELIYLFIAIEENTRETALWVRSQQAATTQVAWQGATPPPPPPPPPSV
;
A
#
# COMPACT_ATOMS: atom_id res chain seq x y z
N MET A 1 13.45 -14.11 6.48
CA MET A 1 12.42 -13.05 6.61
C MET A 1 12.44 -12.53 8.03
N GLU A 2 12.99 -11.33 8.24
CA GLU A 2 13.00 -10.69 9.57
C GLU A 2 11.55 -10.47 10.04
N LYS A 3 11.28 -10.75 11.32
CA LYS A 3 9.93 -10.71 11.89
C LYS A 3 9.25 -9.34 11.74
N ARG A 4 10.05 -8.27 11.56
CA ARG A 4 9.57 -6.88 11.37
C ARG A 4 8.73 -6.68 10.11
N PHE A 5 9.04 -7.34 8.99
CA PHE A 5 8.24 -7.21 7.75
C PHE A 5 6.90 -7.89 7.82
N ARG A 6 6.75 -8.90 8.69
CA ARG A 6 5.50 -9.63 8.83
C ARG A 6 4.41 -8.72 9.39
N VAL A 7 4.72 -7.87 10.37
CA VAL A 7 3.76 -6.93 10.95
C VAL A 7 3.32 -5.89 9.92
N LEU A 8 4.26 -5.28 9.20
CA LEU A 8 3.93 -4.29 8.17
C LEU A 8 3.08 -4.88 7.03
N ARG A 9 3.36 -6.13 6.60
CA ARG A 9 2.51 -6.82 5.62
C ARG A 9 1.09 -7.02 6.13
N ILE A 10 0.93 -7.38 7.40
CA ILE A 10 -0.40 -7.52 8.03
C ILE A 10 -1.13 -6.18 8.04
N ILE A 11 -0.45 -5.09 8.42
CA ILE A 11 -1.04 -3.75 8.40
C ILE A 11 -1.43 -3.35 6.97
N GLY A 12 -0.56 -3.61 5.98
CA GLY A 12 -0.86 -3.36 4.57
C GLY A 12 -2.08 -4.14 4.08
N THR A 13 -2.20 -5.44 4.41
CA THR A 13 -3.42 -6.21 4.11
C THR A 13 -4.65 -5.68 4.82
N LEU A 14 -4.50 -5.25 6.07
CA LEU A 14 -5.61 -4.73 6.86
C LEU A 14 -6.18 -3.46 6.22
N TYR A 15 -5.33 -2.52 5.79
CA TYR A 15 -5.75 -1.32 5.06
C TYR A 15 -6.51 -1.66 3.77
N LYS A 16 -6.05 -2.66 3.01
CA LYS A 16 -6.75 -3.12 1.80
C LYS A 16 -8.12 -3.73 2.12
N VAL A 17 -8.22 -4.52 3.18
CA VAL A 17 -9.50 -5.10 3.64
C VAL A 17 -10.45 -4.00 4.12
N LEU A 18 -9.95 -3.04 4.90
CA LEU A 18 -10.73 -1.88 5.35
C LEU A 18 -11.22 -1.04 4.16
N ALA A 19 -10.40 -0.87 3.11
CA ALA A 19 -10.82 -0.20 1.89
C ALA A 19 -12.06 -0.87 1.27
N TRP A 20 -12.04 -2.20 1.12
CA TRP A 20 -13.19 -2.95 0.59
C TRP A 20 -14.43 -2.85 1.48
N ILE A 21 -14.26 -2.94 2.80
CA ILE A 21 -15.35 -2.77 3.76
C ILE A 21 -15.96 -1.36 3.63
N ALA A 22 -15.11 -0.33 3.58
CA ALA A 22 -15.53 1.06 3.43
C ALA A 22 -16.25 1.29 2.09
N LEU A 23 -15.77 0.71 0.99
CA LEU A 23 -16.43 0.82 -0.31
C LEU A 23 -17.82 0.18 -0.31
N ILE A 24 -17.94 -1.05 0.19
CA ILE A 24 -19.22 -1.75 0.28
C ILE A 24 -20.18 -0.97 1.19
N GLY A 25 -19.71 -0.53 2.36
CA GLY A 25 -20.48 0.30 3.29
C GLY A 25 -20.89 1.63 2.68
N GLY A 26 -20.01 2.30 1.93
CA GLY A 26 -20.28 3.55 1.24
C GLY A 26 -21.30 3.41 0.12
N ILE A 27 -21.23 2.32 -0.68
CA ILE A 27 -22.24 2.00 -1.70
C ILE A 27 -23.60 1.77 -1.04
N LEU A 28 -23.66 0.93 0.00
CA LEU A 28 -24.90 0.67 0.75
C LEU A 28 -25.45 1.97 1.38
N GLY A 29 -24.57 2.81 1.93
CA GLY A 29 -24.91 4.12 2.46
C GLY A 29 -25.48 5.06 1.41
N ALA A 30 -24.89 5.11 0.21
CA ALA A 30 -25.40 5.89 -0.91
C ALA A 30 -26.82 5.46 -1.29
N PHE A 31 -27.06 4.15 -1.42
CA PHE A 31 -28.41 3.63 -1.65
C PHE A 31 -29.37 3.94 -0.49
N GLY A 32 -28.89 3.90 0.75
CA GLY A 32 -29.65 4.32 1.92
C GLY A 32 -30.11 5.78 1.83
N VAL A 33 -29.21 6.69 1.44
CA VAL A 33 -29.54 8.11 1.19
C VAL A 33 -30.58 8.24 0.08
N LEU A 34 -30.38 7.56 -1.04
CA LEU A 34 -31.34 7.60 -2.16
C LEU A 34 -32.73 7.13 -1.73
N LEU A 35 -32.82 5.97 -1.07
CA LEU A 35 -34.08 5.41 -0.61
C LEU A 35 -34.76 6.28 0.45
N ALA A 36 -34.00 6.81 1.42
CA ALA A 36 -34.51 7.72 2.42
C ALA A 36 -35.07 9.00 1.79
N SER A 37 -34.38 9.54 0.78
CA SER A 37 -34.84 10.72 0.04
C SER A 37 -36.07 10.44 -0.83
N LEU A 38 -36.22 9.24 -1.39
CA LEU A 38 -37.44 8.88 -2.10
C LEU A 38 -38.61 8.75 -1.09
N VAL A 39 -38.47 7.97 -0.03
CA VAL A 39 -39.54 7.75 0.96
C VAL A 39 -39.94 9.06 1.68
N GLY A 40 -38.96 9.87 2.09
CA GLY A 40 -39.18 11.16 2.75
C GLY A 40 -39.59 12.28 1.79
N GLY A 41 -39.04 12.27 0.57
CA GLY A 41 -39.32 13.27 -0.46
C GLY A 41 -40.70 13.15 -1.08
N PHE A 42 -41.38 12.01 -1.01
CA PHE A 42 -42.78 11.87 -1.42
C PHE A 42 -43.80 12.18 -0.31
N SER A 43 -43.39 12.12 0.96
CA SER A 43 -44.29 12.26 2.12
C SER A 43 -44.29 13.65 2.75
N LEU A 44 -43.14 14.32 2.83
CA LEU A 44 -42.98 15.60 3.54
C LEU A 44 -43.37 16.88 2.77
N PRO A 45 -43.19 16.99 1.42
CA PRO A 45 -43.43 18.28 0.73
C PRO A 45 -44.88 18.76 0.75
N ARG A 46 -45.86 17.84 0.87
CA ARG A 46 -47.29 18.20 0.98
C ARG A 46 -47.64 18.90 2.30
N GLU A 47 -46.87 18.65 3.36
CA GLU A 47 -47.17 19.16 4.70
C GLU A 47 -46.47 20.50 4.99
N TYR A 48 -45.33 20.77 4.34
CA TYR A 48 -44.52 21.98 4.54
C TYR A 48 -44.50 22.96 3.36
N GLY A 49 -45.34 22.75 2.33
CA GLY A 49 -45.45 23.67 1.18
C GLY A 49 -44.20 23.73 0.28
N MET A 50 -43.35 22.71 0.34
CA MET A 50 -42.14 22.63 -0.48
C MET A 50 -42.45 22.12 -1.90
N PRO A 51 -41.66 22.52 -2.92
CA PRO A 51 -41.83 22.01 -4.26
C PRO A 51 -41.71 20.46 -4.28
N PRO A 52 -42.64 19.74 -4.93
CA PRO A 52 -42.73 18.29 -4.86
C PRO A 52 -41.50 17.53 -5.38
N PHE A 53 -40.62 18.20 -6.13
CA PHE A 53 -39.40 17.60 -6.70
C PHE A 53 -38.13 17.86 -5.88
N GLY A 54 -38.18 18.72 -4.85
CA GLY A 54 -36.99 19.12 -4.08
C GLY A 54 -36.29 17.96 -3.38
N GLY A 55 -37.06 17.05 -2.77
CA GLY A 55 -36.53 15.88 -2.07
C GLY A 55 -35.89 14.85 -3.00
N ALA A 56 -36.47 14.61 -4.18
CA ALA A 56 -35.95 13.67 -5.16
C ALA A 56 -34.63 14.17 -5.78
N VAL A 57 -34.57 15.46 -6.16
CA VAL A 57 -33.34 16.07 -6.71
C VAL A 57 -32.21 16.08 -5.67
N ALA A 58 -32.52 16.46 -4.43
CA ALA A 58 -31.55 16.41 -3.33
C ALA A 58 -31.07 14.98 -3.06
N GLY A 59 -31.96 13.99 -3.16
CA GLY A 59 -31.62 12.56 -2.98
C GLY A 59 -30.67 12.03 -4.04
N VAL A 60 -30.92 12.34 -5.32
CA VAL A 60 -30.02 11.96 -6.42
C VAL A 60 -28.66 12.65 -6.26
N GLY A 61 -28.66 13.95 -5.92
CA GLY A 61 -27.43 14.69 -5.66
C GLY A 61 -26.63 14.09 -4.49
N GLY A 62 -27.30 13.80 -3.37
CA GLY A 62 -26.70 13.17 -2.19
C GLY A 62 -26.15 11.79 -2.48
N PHE A 63 -26.90 10.95 -3.22
CA PHE A 63 -26.44 9.64 -3.68
C PHE A 63 -25.13 9.75 -4.46
N LEU A 64 -25.07 10.64 -5.44
CA LEU A 64 -23.86 10.83 -6.27
C LEU A 64 -22.67 11.31 -5.45
N VAL A 65 -22.87 12.28 -4.54
CA VAL A 65 -21.82 12.78 -3.66
C VAL A 65 -21.28 11.68 -2.75
N VAL A 66 -22.15 10.92 -2.08
CA VAL A 66 -21.74 9.83 -1.19
C VAL A 66 -21.02 8.74 -1.97
N LEU A 67 -21.48 8.41 -3.19
CA LEU A 67 -20.84 7.41 -4.04
C LEU A 67 -19.43 7.85 -4.45
N VAL A 68 -19.25 9.11 -4.87
CA VAL A 68 -17.94 9.66 -5.22
C VAL A 68 -17.01 9.65 -4.01
N MET A 69 -17.49 10.08 -2.83
CA MET A 69 -16.71 10.03 -1.60
C MET A 69 -16.30 8.61 -1.22
N ALA A 70 -17.19 7.62 -1.35
CA ALA A 70 -16.88 6.22 -1.09
C ALA A 70 -15.76 5.68 -2.01
N VAL A 71 -15.76 6.09 -3.29
CA VAL A 71 -14.69 5.72 -4.23
C VAL A 71 -13.37 6.41 -3.88
N ILE A 72 -13.40 7.70 -3.51
CA ILE A 72 -12.22 8.44 -3.07
C ILE A 72 -11.60 7.78 -1.83
N ASP A 73 -12.43 7.47 -0.82
CA ASP A 73 -12.01 6.79 0.39
C ASP A 73 -11.41 5.43 0.08
N PHE A 74 -12.05 4.64 -0.79
CA PHE A 74 -11.50 3.36 -1.24
C PHE A 74 -10.10 3.50 -1.84
N ILE A 75 -9.92 4.46 -2.77
CA ILE A 75 -8.61 4.71 -3.39
C ILE A 75 -7.58 5.12 -2.33
N ALA A 76 -7.96 5.98 -1.38
CA ALA A 76 -7.07 6.41 -0.32
C ALA A 76 -6.64 5.25 0.59
N PHE A 77 -7.58 4.47 1.13
CA PHE A 77 -7.27 3.33 2.01
C PHE A 77 -6.50 2.23 1.27
N TYR A 78 -6.92 1.88 0.06
CA TYR A 78 -6.25 0.86 -0.74
C TYR A 78 -4.83 1.32 -1.12
N GLY A 79 -4.69 2.59 -1.52
CA GLY A 79 -3.42 3.21 -1.86
C GLY A 79 -2.43 3.21 -0.70
N ILE A 80 -2.87 3.53 0.53
CA ILE A 80 -2.03 3.41 1.73
C ILE A 80 -1.55 1.97 1.92
N GLY A 81 -2.45 0.99 1.74
CA GLY A 81 -2.09 -0.42 1.77
C GLY A 81 -1.01 -0.76 0.74
N GLU A 82 -1.15 -0.33 -0.51
CA GLU A 82 -0.16 -0.54 -1.58
C GLU A 82 1.17 0.16 -1.32
N LEU A 83 1.15 1.39 -0.78
CA LEU A 83 2.38 2.12 -0.42
C LEU A 83 3.20 1.35 0.63
N ILE A 84 2.55 0.74 1.62
CA ILE A 84 3.25 -0.11 2.61
C ILE A 84 3.94 -1.29 1.91
N TYR A 85 3.25 -1.97 0.99
CA TYR A 85 3.85 -3.06 0.22
C TYR A 85 5.01 -2.60 -0.65
N LEU A 86 4.88 -1.44 -1.29
CA LEU A 86 5.93 -0.83 -2.09
C LEU A 86 7.19 -0.56 -1.27
N PHE A 87 7.06 0.03 -0.08
CA PHE A 87 8.22 0.28 0.79
C PHE A 87 8.91 -1.02 1.23
N ILE A 88 8.14 -2.06 1.55
CA ILE A 88 8.71 -3.38 1.88
C ILE A 88 9.47 -3.96 0.69
N ALA A 89 8.91 -3.86 -0.52
CA ALA A 89 9.56 -4.35 -1.74
C ALA A 89 10.86 -3.59 -2.05
N ILE A 90 10.89 -2.27 -1.84
CA ILE A 90 12.09 -1.45 -2.01
C ILE A 90 13.19 -1.91 -1.03
N GLU A 91 12.86 -2.14 0.24
CA GLU A 91 13.86 -2.62 1.21
C GLU A 91 14.36 -4.03 0.86
N GLU A 92 13.46 -4.94 0.51
CA GLU A 92 13.81 -6.31 0.13
C GLU A 92 14.77 -6.32 -1.06
N ASN A 93 14.48 -5.56 -2.12
CA ASN A 93 15.36 -5.40 -3.28
C ASN A 93 16.71 -4.77 -2.92
N THR A 94 16.72 -3.79 -2.01
CA THR A 94 17.97 -3.14 -1.57
C THR A 94 18.84 -4.10 -0.77
N ARG A 95 18.23 -4.91 0.11
CA ARG A 95 18.93 -5.94 0.90
C ARG A 95 19.52 -7.02 0.00
N GLU A 96 18.74 -7.50 -0.97
CA GLU A 96 19.21 -8.48 -1.95
C GLU A 96 20.36 -7.94 -2.80
N THR A 97 20.25 -6.70 -3.27
CA THR A 97 21.33 -6.03 -4.01
C THR A 97 22.60 -5.91 -3.17
N ALA A 98 22.49 -5.51 -1.90
CA ALA A 98 23.64 -5.40 -1.00
C ALA A 98 24.30 -6.76 -0.75
N LEU A 99 23.53 -7.84 -0.61
CA LEU A 99 24.06 -9.19 -0.46
C LEU A 99 24.76 -9.66 -1.75
N TRP A 100 24.19 -9.38 -2.92
CA TRP A 100 24.77 -9.72 -4.21
C TRP A 100 26.10 -8.98 -4.46
N VAL A 101 26.18 -7.68 -4.15
CA VAL A 101 27.42 -6.91 -4.27
C VAL A 101 28.51 -7.47 -3.34
N ARG A 102 28.15 -7.81 -2.09
CA ARG A 102 29.10 -8.40 -1.13
C ARG A 102 29.60 -9.78 -1.57
N SER A 103 28.73 -10.63 -2.13
CA SER A 103 29.15 -11.95 -2.62
C SER A 103 30.08 -11.84 -3.83
N GLN A 104 29.84 -10.87 -4.75
CA GLN A 104 30.76 -10.58 -5.83
C GLN A 104 32.11 -10.07 -5.34
N GLN A 105 32.14 -9.14 -4.39
CA GLN A 105 33.41 -8.64 -3.83
C GLN A 105 34.20 -9.76 -3.14
N ALA A 106 33.53 -10.65 -2.41
CA ALA A 106 34.16 -11.81 -1.79
C ALA A 106 34.76 -12.75 -2.85
N ALA A 107 34.03 -13.03 -3.95
CA ALA A 107 34.53 -13.85 -5.06
C ALA A 107 35.75 -13.22 -5.74
N THR A 108 35.70 -11.92 -6.06
CA THR A 108 36.83 -11.19 -6.66
C THR A 108 38.06 -11.17 -5.75
N THR A 109 37.85 -10.98 -4.44
CA THR A 109 38.94 -11.00 -3.45
C THR A 109 39.57 -12.38 -3.36
N GLN A 110 38.76 -13.45 -3.37
CA GLN A 110 39.27 -14.83 -3.40
C GLN A 110 40.13 -15.11 -4.63
N VAL A 111 39.71 -14.65 -5.82
CA VAL A 111 40.49 -14.77 -7.06
C VAL A 111 41.83 -14.01 -6.95
N ALA A 112 41.84 -12.82 -6.34
CA ALA A 112 43.06 -12.05 -6.13
C ALA A 112 44.07 -12.77 -5.21
N TRP A 113 43.60 -13.40 -4.13
CA TRP A 113 44.47 -14.18 -3.22
C TRP A 113 44.97 -15.48 -3.87
N GLN A 114 44.21 -16.11 -4.75
CA GLN A 114 44.65 -17.29 -5.50
C GLN A 114 45.71 -16.97 -6.56
N GLY A 115 45.74 -15.74 -7.08
CA GLY A 115 46.74 -15.28 -8.05
C GLY A 115 48.04 -14.73 -7.43
N ALA A 116 48.09 -14.52 -6.11
CA ALA A 116 49.27 -14.00 -5.43
C ALA A 116 50.30 -15.11 -5.20
N THR A 117 51.39 -15.13 -5.97
CA THR A 117 52.53 -16.01 -5.69
C THR A 117 53.18 -15.61 -4.36
N PRO A 118 53.53 -16.55 -3.46
CA PRO A 118 54.18 -16.22 -2.21
C PRO A 118 55.51 -15.48 -2.46
N PRO A 119 55.89 -14.53 -1.58
CA PRO A 119 57.16 -13.82 -1.72
C PRO A 119 58.32 -14.83 -1.69
N PRO A 120 59.39 -14.60 -2.49
CA PRO A 120 60.54 -15.49 -2.51
C PRO A 120 61.16 -15.58 -1.10
N PRO A 121 61.67 -16.75 -0.69
CA PRO A 121 62.28 -16.91 0.63
C PRO A 121 63.48 -15.96 0.78
N PRO A 122 63.73 -15.45 2.01
CA PRO A 122 64.87 -14.57 2.27
C PRO A 122 66.19 -15.27 1.91
N PRO A 123 67.20 -14.53 1.41
CA PRO A 123 68.48 -15.11 1.05
C PRO A 123 69.15 -15.77 2.27
N PRO A 124 69.87 -16.90 2.09
CA PRO A 124 70.55 -17.57 3.17
C PRO A 124 71.60 -16.66 3.82
N PRO A 125 71.83 -16.77 5.14
CA PRO A 125 72.85 -16.00 5.83
C PRO A 125 74.25 -16.30 5.25
N PRO A 126 75.15 -15.30 5.20
CA PRO A 126 76.50 -15.49 4.66
C PRO A 126 77.27 -16.54 5.47
N SER A 127 77.88 -17.50 4.77
CA SER A 127 78.77 -18.50 5.36
C SER A 127 80.08 -17.83 5.80
N VAL A 128 80.35 -17.85 7.11
CA VAL A 128 81.60 -17.41 7.75
C VAL A 128 82.62 -18.55 7.72
#